data_AF-C5FMF9-F1
#
_entry.id   AF-C5FMF9-F1
#
_cell.length_a   1.000
_cell.length_b   1.000
_cell.length_c   1.000
_cell.angle_alpha   90.00
_cell.angle_beta   90.00
_cell.angle_gamma   90.00
#
_symmetry.space_group_name_H-M   'P 1'
#
loop_
_entity.id
_entity.type
_entity.pdbx_description
1 polymer ?
#
loop_
_entity_poly.entity_id
_entity_poly.type
_entity_poly.pdbx_seq_one_letter_code
_entity_poly.pdbx_strand_id
1 'polypeptide(L)'
;MMMTHSPLATSTAKDSSSTATDRSHDLLTSTRGTLSDLGTGKQKSMTNPGTVTVKPVDKRSWDYLIRSGLAGGLAGCAAKTIVGPLDRVKILFQTSNPQFAKYSNSWFGVASAMKTINNTEGVRGLFRGHSATLLRIFPYAAIKFIAYEQIRAVIIPSKKHETPFRRLISGSLAGITSVFFTYPLELIRVRLAFETKQGSRSSLRNIFNQIYNERSSVTASTDAATSTVSSAVEKVKPRLGLANFYRGFSPTMLGMLPYAGMSFLTHDTVGDWLRHSSIEKFTTIPNSGKDTPHGQEQSRSHRPQLTASAELFSGAVAGLISQTCSYPLEVIRRRMQVGGVVGDGHVLSIRETAQKIFLERGFKGFFVGLTIGYMKVIPMVATSFFVYERGKWWLGI
;
A
#
# COMPACT_ATOMS: atom_id res chain seq x y z
N MET A 1 24.62 55.88 -36.02
CA MET A 1 23.73 56.39 -37.08
C MET A 1 22.31 56.34 -36.50
N MET A 2 21.80 57.52 -36.10
CA MET A 2 20.40 57.87 -35.73
C MET A 2 19.68 56.96 -34.71
N MET A 3 19.33 57.31 -33.47
CA MET A 3 18.95 58.58 -32.79
C MET A 3 17.92 59.45 -33.53
N THR A 4 16.68 59.39 -33.04
CA THR A 4 15.62 60.41 -33.10
C THR A 4 14.83 60.31 -31.78
N HIS A 5 14.94 61.26 -30.83
CA HIS A 5 14.16 62.53 -30.72
C HIS A 5 12.65 62.28 -30.53
N SER A 6 11.87 62.87 -29.60
CA SER A 6 12.03 64.09 -28.77
C SER A 6 10.75 64.30 -27.88
N PRO A 7 10.55 65.41 -27.11
CA PRO A 7 10.01 65.43 -25.73
C PRO A 7 8.82 66.41 -25.48
N LEU A 8 8.39 66.61 -24.22
CA LEU A 8 7.98 67.91 -23.56
C LEU A 8 7.51 67.65 -22.10
N ALA A 9 8.16 68.23 -21.07
CA ALA A 9 7.75 69.37 -20.21
C ALA A 9 6.48 69.14 -19.33
N THR A 10 6.43 69.44 -18.01
CA THR A 10 6.67 70.76 -17.40
C THR A 10 6.80 70.71 -15.86
N SER A 11 7.66 71.60 -15.36
CA SER A 11 7.96 72.14 -14.02
C SER A 11 6.81 72.33 -13.00
N THR A 12 7.10 72.20 -11.70
CA THR A 12 7.06 73.33 -10.74
C THR A 12 7.76 73.01 -9.41
N ALA A 13 8.50 73.99 -8.92
CA ALA A 13 9.32 74.01 -7.71
C ALA A 13 8.74 74.98 -6.64
N LYS A 14 9.10 74.76 -5.37
CA LYS A 14 9.40 75.74 -4.28
C LYS A 14 9.48 74.99 -2.93
N ASP A 15 10.61 74.94 -2.23
CA ASP A 15 11.16 75.95 -1.28
C ASP A 15 10.19 76.25 -0.12
N SER A 16 10.55 76.32 1.17
CA SER A 16 11.86 76.43 1.86
C SER A 16 11.68 76.40 3.40
N SER A 17 12.78 76.07 4.12
CA SER A 17 13.31 76.70 5.36
C SER A 17 12.48 76.74 6.68
N SER A 18 12.93 76.11 7.77
CA SER A 18 13.81 76.65 8.87
C SER A 18 12.99 76.91 10.16
N THR A 19 13.43 76.82 11.43
CA THR A 19 14.74 76.80 12.11
C THR A 19 14.57 76.59 13.63
N ALA A 20 15.63 76.07 14.29
CA ALA A 20 16.16 76.38 15.64
C ALA A 20 15.31 76.04 16.90
N THR A 21 15.82 75.72 18.10
CA THR A 21 17.04 76.07 18.89
C THR A 21 17.24 74.99 19.99
N ASP A 22 18.44 74.44 20.23
CA ASP A 22 19.52 74.82 21.17
C ASP A 22 19.23 74.70 22.70
N ARG A 23 20.00 73.84 23.41
CA ARG A 23 20.75 74.19 24.64
C ARG A 23 21.59 73.03 25.21
N SER A 24 22.78 73.40 25.68
CA SER A 24 23.94 72.60 26.06
C SER A 24 24.10 72.38 27.58
N HIS A 25 25.14 71.58 27.93
CA HIS A 25 25.88 71.45 29.20
C HIS A 25 25.37 70.46 30.28
N ASP A 26 26.12 69.37 30.53
CA ASP A 26 27.15 69.37 31.61
C ASP A 26 28.02 68.09 31.64
N LEU A 27 29.31 68.32 31.89
CA LEU A 27 30.38 67.36 32.22
C LEU A 27 30.43 67.16 33.74
N LEU A 28 30.88 65.98 34.22
CA LEU A 28 31.92 65.81 35.27
C LEU A 28 31.96 64.38 35.86
N THR A 29 33.17 63.76 35.82
CA THR A 29 33.87 62.94 36.87
C THR A 29 33.12 61.78 37.58
N SER A 30 33.68 60.68 38.09
CA SER A 30 35.03 60.20 38.40
C SER A 30 34.89 58.80 39.07
N THR A 31 35.72 57.84 38.65
CA THR A 31 36.54 56.93 39.50
C THR A 31 35.92 55.88 40.46
N ARG A 32 36.51 54.66 40.40
CA ARG A 32 36.57 53.54 41.39
C ARG A 32 35.24 52.84 41.72
N GLY A 33 35.12 51.51 41.81
CA GLY A 33 36.07 50.42 42.01
C GLY A 33 35.44 49.45 43.02
N THR A 34 35.25 48.18 42.63
CA THR A 34 35.05 46.97 43.45
C THR A 34 33.99 46.96 44.57
N LEU A 35 32.97 46.10 44.43
CA LEU A 35 32.65 45.05 45.41
C LEU A 35 31.52 44.14 44.90
N SER A 36 31.78 42.84 44.98
CA SER A 36 30.84 41.72 44.95
C SER A 36 29.66 41.92 45.91
N ASP A 37 28.44 41.53 45.52
CA ASP A 37 27.69 40.40 46.13
C ASP A 37 26.25 40.27 45.57
N LEU A 38 25.70 39.05 45.68
CA LEU A 38 24.27 38.67 45.71
C LEU A 38 23.32 38.92 44.51
N GLY A 39 22.86 37.80 43.93
CA GLY A 39 21.43 37.44 44.03
C GLY A 39 20.43 37.91 42.95
N THR A 40 19.89 36.92 42.23
CA THR A 40 18.49 36.84 41.73
C THR A 40 17.95 37.90 40.76
N GLY A 41 17.70 37.49 39.51
CA GLY A 41 16.88 38.26 38.57
C GLY A 41 16.37 37.42 37.40
N LYS A 42 15.23 36.74 37.58
CA LYS A 42 14.40 36.21 36.48
C LYS A 42 14.04 37.37 35.54
N GLN A 43 14.63 37.43 34.35
CA GLN A 43 14.10 38.27 33.27
C GLN A 43 12.87 37.60 32.66
N LYS A 44 11.73 38.20 32.95
CA LYS A 44 10.39 37.87 32.48
C LYS A 44 10.32 38.18 30.97
N SER A 45 10.35 37.15 30.12
CA SER A 45 10.08 37.30 28.69
C SER A 45 8.59 37.64 28.50
N MET A 46 8.34 38.80 27.90
CA MET A 46 7.01 39.32 27.62
C MET A 46 6.44 38.58 26.41
N THR A 47 5.59 37.58 26.64
CA THR A 47 4.91 36.83 25.58
C THR A 47 3.71 37.60 25.05
N ASN A 48 3.73 37.92 23.75
CA ASN A 48 2.56 38.36 22.99
C ASN A 48 1.53 37.21 22.92
N PRO A 49 0.23 37.44 23.21
CA PRO A 49 -0.80 36.42 23.04
C PRO A 49 -1.26 36.41 21.58
N GLY A 50 -0.95 35.37 20.81
CA GLY A 50 -1.52 35.25 19.46
C GLY A 50 -0.83 34.36 18.44
N THR A 51 0.22 33.62 18.77
CA THR A 51 0.79 32.62 17.86
C THR A 51 0.50 31.22 18.39
N VAL A 52 -0.48 30.54 17.78
CA VAL A 52 -0.59 29.09 17.88
C VAL A 52 0.68 28.51 17.26
N THR A 53 1.68 28.23 18.08
CA THR A 53 2.88 27.52 17.64
C THR A 53 2.45 26.10 17.31
N VAL A 54 2.18 25.84 16.03
CA VAL A 54 2.08 24.48 15.52
C VAL A 54 3.43 23.84 15.76
N LYS A 55 3.53 22.97 16.79
CA LYS A 55 4.76 22.25 17.09
C LYS A 55 5.17 21.48 15.82
N PRO A 56 6.39 21.67 15.29
CA PRO A 56 6.83 20.90 14.14
C PRO A 56 6.88 19.42 14.55
N VAL A 57 6.04 18.60 13.94
CA VAL A 57 5.98 17.17 14.24
C VAL A 57 7.25 16.52 13.70
N ASP A 58 8.08 15.99 14.60
CA ASP A 58 9.28 15.24 14.23
C ASP A 58 8.89 13.87 13.65
N LYS A 59 8.93 13.79 12.33
CA LYS A 59 8.57 12.59 11.54
C LYS A 59 9.52 11.41 11.75
N ARG A 60 10.64 11.59 12.47
CA ARG A 60 11.60 10.53 12.81
C ARG A 60 11.46 10.03 14.24
N SER A 61 10.60 10.64 15.05
CA SER A 61 10.37 10.18 16.42
C SER A 61 9.70 8.80 16.41
N TRP A 62 10.16 7.91 17.30
CA TRP A 62 9.57 6.60 17.49
C TRP A 62 8.06 6.68 17.84
N ASP A 63 7.67 7.71 18.58
CA ASP A 63 6.27 7.99 18.91
C ASP A 63 5.45 8.31 17.65
N TYR A 64 5.94 9.19 16.76
CA TYR A 64 5.27 9.48 15.49
C TYR A 64 5.15 8.24 14.59
N LEU A 65 6.21 7.43 14.50
CA LEU A 65 6.22 6.22 13.69
C LEU A 65 5.20 5.20 14.20
N ILE A 66 5.12 4.98 15.51
CA ILE A 66 4.15 4.06 16.13
C ILE A 66 2.72 4.59 15.94
N ARG A 67 2.46 5.88 16.20
CA ARG A 67 1.14 6.48 16.04
C ARG A 67 0.67 6.46 14.58
N SER A 68 1.55 6.84 13.65
CA SER A 68 1.26 6.79 12.22
C SER A 68 1.04 5.35 11.74
N GLY A 69 1.82 4.40 12.25
CA GLY A 69 1.67 2.97 11.98
C GLY A 69 0.34 2.42 12.50
N LEU A 70 -0.08 2.80 13.70
CA LEU A 70 -1.37 2.42 14.29
C LEU A 70 -2.54 3.04 13.51
N ALA A 71 -2.48 4.33 13.19
CA ALA A 71 -3.48 5.00 12.35
C ALA A 71 -3.60 4.32 10.98
N GLY A 72 -2.47 4.01 10.34
CA GLY A 72 -2.43 3.29 9.07
C GLY A 72 -2.98 1.87 9.16
N GLY A 73 -2.66 1.14 10.23
CA GLY A 73 -3.18 -0.20 10.50
C GLY A 73 -4.70 -0.21 10.70
N LEU A 74 -5.23 0.71 11.52
CA LEU A 74 -6.66 0.87 11.76
C LEU A 74 -7.41 1.30 10.50
N ALA A 75 -6.84 2.23 9.73
CA ALA A 75 -7.38 2.62 8.43
C ALA A 75 -7.45 1.45 7.45
N GLY A 76 -6.40 0.64 7.38
CA GLY A 76 -6.38 -0.61 6.61
C GLY A 76 -7.45 -1.60 7.05
N CYS A 77 -7.65 -1.78 8.36
CA CYS A 77 -8.69 -2.64 8.91
C CYS A 77 -10.10 -2.16 8.56
N ALA A 78 -10.37 -0.86 8.69
CA ALA A 78 -11.66 -0.26 8.33
C ALA A 78 -11.94 -0.41 6.83
N ALA A 79 -10.96 -0.09 5.99
CA ALA A 79 -11.03 -0.26 4.54
C ALA A 79 -11.23 -1.71 4.10
N LYS A 80 -10.63 -2.69 4.80
CA LYS A 80 -10.89 -4.12 4.53
C LYS A 80 -12.27 -4.56 5.01
N THR A 81 -12.80 -3.94 6.06
CA THR A 81 -14.13 -4.28 6.60
C THR A 81 -15.23 -3.81 5.65
N ILE A 82 -15.16 -2.60 5.12
CA ILE A 82 -16.19 -2.11 4.18
C ILE A 82 -16.27 -2.96 2.90
N VAL A 83 -15.14 -3.48 2.41
CA VAL A 83 -15.11 -4.33 1.21
C VAL A 83 -15.13 -5.83 1.51
N GLY A 84 -15.22 -6.24 2.77
CA GLY A 84 -15.19 -7.63 3.22
C GLY A 84 -16.18 -8.54 2.48
N PRO A 85 -17.46 -8.14 2.30
CA PRO A 85 -18.44 -8.91 1.55
C PRO A 85 -18.04 -9.14 0.08
N LEU A 86 -17.51 -8.10 -0.59
CA LEU A 86 -17.03 -8.19 -1.96
C LEU A 86 -15.79 -9.08 -2.06
N ASP A 87 -14.89 -9.00 -1.08
CA ASP A 87 -13.71 -9.86 -1.00
C ASP A 87 -14.09 -11.34 -0.90
N ARG A 88 -15.11 -11.69 -0.10
CA ARG A 88 -15.61 -13.08 0.00
C ARG A 88 -16.20 -13.55 -1.33
N VAL A 89 -17.09 -12.76 -1.94
CA VAL A 89 -17.71 -13.13 -3.23
C VAL A 89 -16.66 -13.28 -4.34
N LYS A 90 -15.66 -12.39 -4.37
CA LYS A 90 -14.52 -12.50 -5.30
C LYS A 90 -13.80 -13.83 -5.13
N ILE A 91 -13.50 -14.23 -3.90
CA ILE A 91 -12.86 -15.53 -3.62
C ILE A 91 -13.73 -16.68 -4.11
N LEU A 92 -15.03 -16.70 -3.82
CA LEU A 92 -15.96 -17.76 -4.25
C LEU A 92 -16.04 -17.89 -5.77
N PHE A 93 -16.00 -16.77 -6.49
CA PHE A 93 -16.02 -16.75 -7.96
C PHE A 93 -14.69 -17.23 -8.55
N GLN A 94 -13.56 -16.69 -8.08
CA GLN A 94 -12.21 -17.04 -8.57
C GLN A 94 -11.87 -18.52 -8.30
N THR A 95 -12.29 -19.05 -7.15
CA THR A 95 -12.11 -20.44 -6.78
C THR A 95 -13.09 -21.39 -7.48
N SER A 96 -14.07 -20.84 -8.20
CA SER A 96 -15.14 -21.60 -8.86
C SER A 96 -15.89 -22.52 -7.89
N ASN A 97 -16.26 -21.98 -6.73
CA ASN A 97 -17.05 -22.69 -5.73
C ASN A 97 -18.33 -23.28 -6.37
N PRO A 98 -18.63 -24.58 -6.20
CA PRO A 98 -19.74 -25.24 -6.89
C PRO A 98 -21.10 -24.56 -6.70
N GLN A 99 -21.35 -24.02 -5.50
CA GLN A 99 -22.62 -23.37 -5.16
C GLN A 99 -22.77 -21.98 -5.80
N PHE A 100 -21.65 -21.28 -6.01
CA PHE A 100 -21.63 -19.88 -6.46
C PHE A 100 -21.12 -19.69 -7.89
N ALA A 101 -20.60 -20.73 -8.53
CA ALA A 101 -20.11 -20.71 -9.90
C ALA A 101 -21.15 -20.18 -10.90
N LYS A 102 -22.45 -20.48 -10.70
CA LYS A 102 -23.54 -19.99 -11.55
C LYS A 102 -23.72 -18.48 -11.58
N TYR A 103 -23.32 -17.77 -10.52
CA TYR A 103 -23.47 -16.31 -10.43
C TYR A 103 -22.31 -15.52 -11.03
N SER A 104 -21.21 -16.19 -11.36
CA SER A 104 -19.95 -15.53 -11.68
C SER A 104 -19.87 -14.85 -13.05
N ASN A 105 -20.85 -15.06 -13.93
CA ASN A 105 -20.86 -14.54 -15.31
C ASN A 105 -21.61 -13.21 -15.47
N SER A 106 -22.26 -12.68 -14.43
CA SER A 106 -23.07 -11.45 -14.52
C SER A 106 -22.78 -10.49 -13.38
N TRP A 107 -22.89 -9.20 -13.66
CA TRP A 107 -22.80 -8.14 -12.65
C TRP A 107 -23.89 -8.27 -11.58
N PHE A 108 -25.13 -8.54 -11.99
CA PHE A 108 -26.24 -8.85 -11.09
C PHE A 108 -25.99 -10.13 -10.28
N GLY A 109 -25.11 -11.01 -10.78
CA GLY A 109 -24.66 -12.20 -10.08
C GLY A 109 -23.91 -11.88 -8.78
N VAL A 110 -23.19 -10.76 -8.69
CA VAL A 110 -22.52 -10.34 -7.45
C VAL A 110 -23.54 -10.02 -6.37
N ALA A 111 -24.53 -9.17 -6.68
CA ALA A 111 -25.61 -8.82 -5.76
C ALA A 111 -26.45 -10.05 -5.39
N SER A 112 -26.73 -10.93 -6.36
CA SER A 112 -27.46 -12.18 -6.13
C SER A 112 -26.70 -13.14 -5.23
N ALA A 113 -25.38 -13.27 -5.41
CA ALA A 113 -24.51 -14.08 -4.54
C ALA A 113 -24.47 -13.51 -3.12
N MET A 114 -24.34 -12.19 -2.96
CA MET A 114 -24.39 -11.53 -1.65
C MET A 114 -25.73 -11.76 -0.95
N LYS A 115 -26.85 -11.58 -1.67
CA LYS A 115 -28.21 -11.85 -1.15
C LYS A 115 -28.38 -13.31 -0.74
N THR A 116 -27.89 -14.24 -1.58
CA THR A 116 -27.93 -15.68 -1.30
C THR A 116 -27.16 -16.01 -0.03
N ILE A 117 -25.92 -15.53 0.11
CA ILE A 117 -25.09 -15.72 1.31
C ILE A 117 -25.80 -15.15 2.54
N ASN A 118 -26.33 -13.94 2.44
CA ASN A 118 -27.02 -13.29 3.55
C ASN A 118 -28.26 -14.07 3.99
N ASN A 119 -29.00 -14.65 3.04
CA ASN A 119 -30.19 -15.44 3.34
C ASN A 119 -29.85 -16.84 3.90
N THR A 120 -28.72 -17.44 3.52
CA THR A 120 -28.36 -18.81 3.95
C THR A 120 -27.46 -18.86 5.18
N GLU A 121 -26.56 -17.90 5.35
CA GLU A 121 -25.56 -17.85 6.43
C GLU A 121 -25.69 -16.60 7.33
N GLY A 122 -26.56 -15.65 6.97
CA GLY A 122 -26.68 -14.36 7.64
C GLY A 122 -25.58 -13.37 7.26
N VAL A 123 -25.68 -12.16 7.80
CA VAL A 123 -24.72 -11.06 7.58
C VAL A 123 -23.29 -11.47 7.95
N ARG A 124 -23.13 -12.24 9.04
CA ARG A 124 -21.82 -12.73 9.49
C ARG A 124 -21.18 -13.69 8.48
N GLY A 125 -21.99 -14.40 7.70
CA GLY A 125 -21.53 -15.20 6.59
C GLY A 125 -20.69 -14.37 5.63
N LEU A 126 -21.14 -13.19 5.20
CA LEU A 126 -20.43 -12.34 4.24
C LEU A 126 -18.97 -12.02 4.65
N PHE A 127 -18.65 -12.11 5.93
CA PHE A 127 -17.33 -11.83 6.51
C PHE A 127 -16.52 -13.10 6.85
N ARG A 128 -16.89 -14.27 6.33
CA ARG A 128 -16.11 -15.51 6.55
C ARG A 128 -14.69 -15.36 6.00
N GLY A 129 -13.69 -15.62 6.83
CA GLY A 129 -12.27 -15.39 6.52
C GLY A 129 -11.78 -13.96 6.78
N HIS A 130 -12.66 -13.01 7.12
CA HIS A 130 -12.27 -11.61 7.37
C HIS A 130 -11.32 -11.45 8.56
N SER A 131 -11.48 -12.25 9.62
CA SER A 131 -10.56 -12.24 10.77
C SER A 131 -9.11 -12.54 10.37
N ALA A 132 -8.89 -13.50 9.47
CA ALA A 132 -7.55 -13.79 8.93
C ALA A 132 -7.01 -12.64 8.07
N THR A 133 -7.88 -11.93 7.34
CA THR A 133 -7.52 -10.71 6.61
C THR A 133 -7.00 -9.64 7.56
N LEU A 134 -7.72 -9.36 8.65
CA LEU A 134 -7.35 -8.34 9.63
C LEU A 134 -6.07 -8.72 10.37
N LEU A 135 -5.97 -9.98 10.82
CA LEU A 135 -4.78 -10.51 11.51
C LEU A 135 -3.51 -10.38 10.65
N ARG A 136 -3.63 -10.51 9.33
CA ARG A 136 -2.50 -10.40 8.40
C ARG A 136 -1.94 -8.97 8.26
N ILE A 137 -2.73 -7.93 8.51
CA ILE A 137 -2.35 -6.54 8.23
C ILE A 137 -1.09 -6.13 9.00
N PHE A 138 -1.08 -6.33 10.31
CA PHE A 138 0.02 -5.89 11.17
C PHE A 138 1.33 -6.69 10.94
N PRO A 139 1.33 -8.05 10.92
CA PRO A 139 2.53 -8.82 10.62
C PRO A 139 3.10 -8.50 9.24
N TYR A 140 2.23 -8.31 8.24
CA TYR A 140 2.65 -7.94 6.90
C TYR A 140 3.40 -6.61 6.89
N ALA A 141 2.84 -5.57 7.53
CA ALA A 141 3.45 -4.25 7.61
C ALA A 141 4.78 -4.28 8.40
N ALA A 142 4.79 -4.92 9.57
CA ALA A 142 5.97 -5.02 10.44
C ALA A 142 7.14 -5.73 9.74
N ILE A 143 6.88 -6.91 9.16
CA ILE A 143 7.93 -7.68 8.46
C ILE A 143 8.41 -6.93 7.22
N LYS A 144 7.51 -6.29 6.46
CA LYS A 144 7.89 -5.50 5.29
C LYS A 144 8.80 -4.33 5.69
N PHE A 145 8.46 -3.62 6.76
CA PHE A 145 9.25 -2.49 7.25
C PHE A 145 10.66 -2.93 7.68
N ILE A 146 10.74 -3.93 8.58
CA ILE A 146 12.02 -4.48 9.06
C ILE A 146 12.84 -5.02 7.89
N ALA A 147 12.24 -5.82 7.00
CA ALA A 147 12.94 -6.36 5.84
C ALA A 147 13.44 -5.25 4.91
N TYR A 148 12.64 -4.20 4.69
CA TYR A 148 13.07 -3.06 3.87
C TYR A 148 14.28 -2.35 4.47
N GLU A 149 14.29 -2.11 5.78
CA GLU A 149 15.45 -1.49 6.45
C GLU A 149 16.71 -2.34 6.32
N GLN A 150 16.63 -3.64 6.59
CA GLN A 150 17.76 -4.55 6.51
C GLN A 150 18.28 -4.69 5.07
N ILE A 151 17.38 -4.88 4.11
CA ILE A 151 17.75 -5.00 2.70
C ILE A 151 18.33 -3.69 2.17
N ARG A 152 17.73 -2.55 2.53
CA ARG A 152 18.22 -1.22 2.13
C ARG A 152 19.60 -0.94 2.72
N ALA A 153 19.88 -1.33 3.97
CA ALA A 153 21.20 -1.15 4.58
C ALA A 153 22.31 -1.87 3.81
N VAL A 154 22.00 -3.05 3.23
CA VAL A 154 22.94 -3.83 2.42
C VAL A 154 23.03 -3.28 0.98
N ILE A 155 21.90 -2.98 0.33
CA ILE A 155 21.86 -2.60 -1.09
C ILE A 155 22.20 -1.10 -1.32
N ILE A 156 21.89 -0.25 -0.33
CA ILE A 156 22.09 1.21 -0.36
C ILE A 156 22.86 1.65 0.91
N PRO A 157 24.18 1.35 1.01
CA PRO A 157 24.96 1.68 2.20
C PRO A 157 25.19 3.19 2.39
N SER A 158 25.08 3.98 1.32
CA SER A 158 25.32 5.43 1.35
C SER A 158 24.40 6.16 0.38
N LYS A 159 24.09 7.44 0.65
CA LYS A 159 23.24 8.30 -0.19
C LYS A 159 23.72 8.37 -1.65
N LYS A 160 25.03 8.27 -1.90
CA LYS A 160 25.59 8.24 -3.27
C LYS A 160 25.15 7.00 -4.08
N HIS A 161 24.75 5.94 -3.40
CA HIS A 161 24.27 4.69 -4.01
C HIS A 161 22.75 4.62 -4.11
N GLU A 162 22.02 5.67 -3.72
CA GLU A 162 20.56 5.68 -3.74
C GLU A 162 20.04 5.87 -5.18
N THR A 163 20.00 4.78 -5.94
CA THR A 163 19.42 4.78 -7.29
C THR A 163 17.95 4.31 -7.26
N PRO A 164 17.09 4.79 -8.17
CA PRO A 164 15.70 4.31 -8.27
C PRO A 164 15.62 2.79 -8.42
N PHE A 165 16.55 2.19 -9.18
CA PHE A 165 16.63 0.75 -9.36
C PHE A 165 16.96 -0.01 -8.05
N ARG A 166 17.90 0.50 -7.25
CA ARG A 166 18.22 -0.11 -5.94
C ARG A 166 17.09 0.04 -4.93
N ARG A 167 16.37 1.16 -4.95
CA ARG A 167 15.15 1.36 -4.14
C ARG A 167 14.04 0.39 -4.56
N LEU A 168 13.87 0.19 -5.87
CA LEU A 168 12.94 -0.77 -6.45
C LEU A 168 13.26 -2.20 -5.99
N ILE A 169 14.51 -2.65 -6.13
CA ILE A 169 14.94 -3.98 -5.67
C ILE A 169 14.71 -4.14 -4.17
N SER A 170 15.09 -3.14 -3.37
CA SER A 170 14.92 -3.19 -1.91
C SER A 170 13.44 -3.32 -1.53
N GLY A 171 12.57 -2.53 -2.17
CA GLY A 171 11.12 -2.59 -1.97
C GLY A 171 10.51 -3.93 -2.41
N SER A 172 10.92 -4.45 -3.57
CA SER A 172 10.44 -5.73 -4.11
C SER A 172 10.85 -6.90 -3.23
N LEU A 173 12.12 -6.98 -2.81
CA LEU A 173 12.61 -8.04 -1.92
C LEU A 173 11.93 -7.98 -0.55
N ALA A 174 11.76 -6.79 0.03
CA ALA A 174 11.01 -6.63 1.28
C ALA A 174 9.53 -7.06 1.15
N GLY A 175 8.92 -6.79 -0.01
CA GLY A 175 7.59 -7.26 -0.36
C GLY A 175 7.51 -8.78 -0.44
N ILE A 176 8.46 -9.43 -1.12
CA ILE A 176 8.53 -10.90 -1.23
C ILE A 176 8.72 -11.54 0.15
N THR A 177 9.65 -11.03 0.96
CA THR A 177 9.91 -11.51 2.32
C THR A 177 8.66 -11.42 3.19
N SER A 178 7.97 -10.28 3.18
CA SER A 178 6.73 -10.13 3.97
C SER A 178 5.62 -11.05 3.49
N VAL A 179 5.49 -11.29 2.18
CA VAL A 179 4.51 -12.24 1.64
C VAL A 179 4.84 -13.67 2.04
N PHE A 180 6.11 -14.08 2.01
CA PHE A 180 6.56 -15.41 2.43
C PHE A 180 6.12 -15.75 3.86
N PHE A 181 6.42 -14.88 4.82
CA PHE A 181 6.06 -15.12 6.23
C PHE A 181 4.56 -15.04 6.50
N THR A 182 3.85 -14.19 5.78
CA THR A 182 2.40 -14.01 6.00
C THR A 182 1.53 -14.93 5.16
N TYR A 183 2.13 -15.70 4.24
CA TYR A 183 1.39 -16.56 3.31
C TYR A 183 0.44 -17.56 3.98
N PRO A 184 0.79 -18.21 5.11
CA PRO A 184 -0.14 -19.10 5.82
C PRO A 184 -1.48 -18.44 6.17
N LEU A 185 -1.46 -17.17 6.61
CA LEU A 185 -2.69 -16.42 6.92
C LEU A 185 -3.54 -16.15 5.68
N GLU A 186 -2.91 -15.96 4.52
CA GLU A 186 -3.63 -15.78 3.26
C GLU A 186 -4.29 -17.08 2.79
N LEU A 187 -3.63 -18.22 2.96
CA LEU A 187 -4.24 -19.50 2.63
C LEU A 187 -5.44 -19.79 3.55
N ILE A 188 -5.27 -19.59 4.86
CA ILE A 188 -6.34 -19.77 5.86
C ILE A 188 -7.55 -18.89 5.53
N ARG A 189 -7.30 -17.60 5.20
CA ARG A 189 -8.33 -16.66 4.75
C ARG A 189 -9.14 -17.24 3.58
N VAL A 190 -8.46 -17.75 2.56
CA VAL A 190 -9.10 -18.24 1.33
C VAL A 190 -9.93 -19.47 1.59
N ARG A 191 -9.41 -20.42 2.39
CA ARG A 191 -10.15 -21.63 2.76
C ARG A 191 -11.38 -21.33 3.61
N LEU A 192 -11.26 -20.41 4.57
CA LEU A 192 -12.42 -19.94 5.34
C LEU A 192 -13.47 -19.27 4.46
N ALA A 193 -13.06 -18.43 3.52
CA ALA A 193 -13.99 -17.76 2.62
C ALA A 193 -14.68 -18.73 1.64
N PHE A 194 -13.98 -19.79 1.23
CA PHE A 194 -14.48 -20.85 0.36
C PHE A 194 -15.52 -21.75 1.03
N GLU A 195 -15.42 -21.95 2.34
CA GLU A 195 -16.33 -22.84 3.05
C GLU A 195 -17.75 -22.23 3.17
N THR A 196 -18.74 -22.94 2.65
CA THR A 196 -20.16 -22.53 2.63
C THR A 196 -21.06 -23.50 3.40
N LYS A 197 -20.49 -24.47 4.11
CA LYS A 197 -21.26 -25.50 4.85
C LYS A 197 -22.16 -24.86 5.92
N GLN A 198 -23.44 -25.22 5.89
CA GLN A 198 -24.40 -24.96 6.97
C GLN A 198 -24.04 -25.84 8.19
N GLY A 199 -24.00 -25.24 9.38
CA GLY A 199 -23.86 -25.97 10.65
C GLY A 199 -22.45 -26.12 11.25
N SER A 200 -21.36 -25.90 10.49
CA SER A 200 -20.00 -25.94 11.04
C SER A 200 -19.40 -24.53 11.13
N ARG A 201 -19.24 -24.02 12.36
CA ARG A 201 -18.36 -22.88 12.64
C ARG A 201 -16.91 -23.37 12.54
N SER A 202 -16.37 -23.41 11.34
CA SER A 202 -14.96 -23.66 11.10
C SER A 202 -14.12 -22.56 11.77
N SER A 203 -13.60 -22.84 12.96
CA SER A 203 -12.67 -21.93 13.63
C SER A 203 -11.35 -21.84 12.84
N LEU A 204 -10.62 -20.73 12.98
CA LEU A 204 -9.27 -20.56 12.41
C LEU A 204 -8.37 -21.77 12.74
N ARG A 205 -8.49 -22.30 13.96
CA ARG A 205 -7.76 -23.49 14.42
C ARG A 205 -8.14 -24.75 13.66
N ASN A 206 -9.43 -24.91 13.32
CA ASN A 206 -9.91 -26.09 12.58
C ASN A 206 -9.36 -26.08 11.16
N ILE A 207 -9.40 -24.92 10.48
CA ILE A 207 -8.82 -24.76 9.15
C ILE A 207 -7.30 -24.94 9.17
N PHE A 208 -6.62 -24.39 10.18
CA PHE A 208 -5.18 -24.60 10.36
C PHE A 208 -4.85 -26.09 10.48
N ASN A 209 -5.55 -26.81 11.37
CA ASN A 209 -5.38 -28.24 11.55
C ASN A 209 -5.73 -29.04 10.30
N GLN A 210 -6.76 -28.62 9.55
CA GLN A 210 -7.15 -29.26 8.30
C GLN A 210 -6.07 -29.10 7.22
N ILE A 211 -5.47 -27.91 7.09
CA ILE A 211 -4.37 -27.66 6.15
C ILE A 211 -3.12 -28.46 6.55
N TYR A 212 -2.77 -28.44 7.85
CA TYR A 212 -1.58 -29.10 8.36
C TYR A 212 -1.65 -30.63 8.19
N ASN A 213 -2.82 -31.22 8.43
CA ASN A 213 -3.03 -32.67 8.31
C ASN A 213 -3.47 -33.11 6.91
N GLU A 214 -3.50 -32.20 5.95
CA GLU A 214 -3.91 -32.54 4.60
C GLU A 214 -2.88 -33.47 3.95
N ARG A 215 -3.31 -34.67 3.55
CA ARG A 215 -2.46 -35.61 2.83
C ARG A 215 -2.30 -35.10 1.41
N SER A 216 -1.15 -34.53 1.10
CA SER A 216 -0.74 -34.34 -0.29
C SER A 216 -0.46 -35.72 -0.85
N SER A 217 -1.36 -36.26 -1.68
CA SER A 217 -1.08 -37.45 -2.49
C SER A 217 -0.03 -37.05 -3.52
N VAL A 218 1.24 -37.11 -3.12
CA VAL A 218 2.34 -37.13 -4.07
C VAL A 218 2.33 -38.53 -4.61
N THR A 219 1.76 -38.69 -5.81
CA THR A 219 1.87 -39.84 -6.71
C THR A 219 2.43 -41.11 -6.04
N ALA A 220 1.57 -41.83 -5.32
CA ALA A 220 1.83 -43.23 -4.97
C ALA A 220 1.57 -44.08 -6.22
N SER A 221 2.48 -44.01 -7.18
CA SER A 221 2.60 -45.00 -8.26
C SER A 221 3.94 -45.69 -8.12
N THR A 222 4.11 -46.48 -7.05
CA THR A 222 5.05 -47.61 -7.06
C THR A 222 4.57 -48.63 -6.03
N ASP A 223 4.48 -49.86 -6.50
CA ASP A 223 3.90 -51.02 -5.85
C ASP A 223 4.49 -51.38 -4.48
N ALA A 224 3.65 -52.03 -3.67
CA ALA A 224 3.99 -53.07 -2.69
C ALA A 224 5.22 -52.86 -1.77
N ALA A 225 5.12 -51.98 -0.75
CA ALA A 225 5.98 -52.05 0.45
C ALA A 225 5.33 -51.32 1.66
N THR A 226 4.23 -51.84 2.18
CA THR A 226 3.31 -51.13 3.08
C THR A 226 3.73 -51.05 4.56
N SER A 227 4.88 -51.60 4.98
CA SER A 227 5.30 -51.56 6.41
C SER A 227 6.46 -50.61 6.72
N THR A 228 7.41 -50.41 5.80
CA THR A 228 8.62 -49.59 6.05
C THR A 228 8.43 -48.10 5.76
N VAL A 229 7.41 -47.75 4.96
CA VAL A 229 7.13 -46.36 4.55
C VAL A 229 6.44 -45.56 5.67
N SER A 230 5.68 -46.19 6.56
CA SER A 230 4.94 -45.50 7.63
C SER A 230 5.85 -44.76 8.62
N SER A 231 6.99 -45.35 9.00
CA SER A 231 7.95 -44.74 9.93
C SER A 231 8.74 -43.58 9.29
N ALA A 232 9.03 -43.68 7.98
CA ALA A 232 9.64 -42.58 7.22
C ALA A 232 8.63 -41.44 7.00
N VAL A 233 7.36 -41.76 6.71
CA VAL A 233 6.28 -40.80 6.54
C VAL A 233 6.03 -40.00 7.82
N GLU A 234 6.11 -40.60 9.01
CA GLU A 234 5.99 -39.86 10.28
C GLU A 234 7.12 -38.84 10.49
N LYS A 235 8.35 -39.18 10.09
CA LYS A 235 9.52 -38.29 10.23
C LYS A 235 9.51 -37.13 9.23
N VAL A 236 8.85 -37.29 8.07
CA VAL A 236 8.69 -36.24 7.05
C VAL A 236 7.36 -35.47 7.21
N LYS A 237 6.38 -36.02 7.94
CA LYS A 237 5.05 -35.43 8.21
C LYS A 237 5.06 -33.94 8.59
N PRO A 238 5.90 -33.43 9.51
CA PRO A 238 5.91 -32.00 9.84
C PRO A 238 6.40 -31.12 8.68
N ARG A 239 7.31 -31.64 7.83
CA ARG A 239 7.81 -30.92 6.65
C ARG A 239 6.74 -30.87 5.55
N LEU A 240 5.99 -31.95 5.33
CA LEU A 240 4.86 -31.96 4.39
C LEU A 240 3.68 -31.10 4.87
N GLY A 241 3.36 -31.13 6.17
CA GLY A 241 2.23 -30.37 6.72
C GLY A 241 2.41 -28.85 6.61
N LEU A 242 3.64 -28.35 6.80
CA LEU A 242 3.94 -26.93 6.63
C LEU A 242 3.94 -26.51 5.15
N ALA A 243 4.40 -27.36 4.25
CA ALA A 243 4.40 -27.08 2.80
C ALA A 243 2.98 -26.85 2.25
N ASN A 244 1.96 -27.50 2.83
CA ASN A 244 0.56 -27.30 2.46
C ASN A 244 0.10 -25.84 2.61
N PHE A 245 0.69 -25.08 3.55
CA PHE A 245 0.37 -23.66 3.73
C PHE A 245 0.81 -22.78 2.56
N TYR A 246 1.75 -23.26 1.72
CA TYR A 246 2.33 -22.52 0.62
C TYR A 246 1.73 -22.87 -0.76
N ARG A 247 0.58 -23.57 -0.78
CA ARG A 247 -0.14 -23.86 -2.02
C ARG A 247 -0.60 -22.59 -2.72
N GLY A 248 -0.14 -22.41 -3.96
CA GLY A 248 -0.37 -21.19 -4.74
C GLY A 248 0.67 -20.09 -4.50
N PHE A 249 1.76 -20.35 -3.78
CA PHE A 249 2.83 -19.36 -3.60
C PHE A 249 3.55 -19.05 -4.92
N SER A 250 3.84 -20.07 -5.73
CA SER A 250 4.49 -19.90 -7.04
C SER A 250 3.74 -18.95 -8.00
N PRO A 251 2.43 -19.12 -8.29
CA PRO A 251 1.71 -18.14 -9.11
C PRO A 251 1.57 -16.77 -8.42
N THR A 252 1.68 -16.69 -7.09
CA THR A 252 1.74 -15.40 -6.38
C THR A 252 3.01 -14.63 -6.75
N MET A 253 4.17 -15.30 -6.71
CA MET A 253 5.45 -14.69 -7.08
C MET A 253 5.47 -14.34 -8.57
N LEU A 254 5.04 -15.27 -9.43
CA LEU A 254 4.99 -15.03 -10.87
C LEU A 254 4.04 -13.88 -11.23
N GLY A 255 2.95 -13.70 -10.49
CA GLY A 255 1.99 -12.60 -10.73
C GLY A 255 2.47 -11.22 -10.25
N MET A 256 3.44 -11.14 -9.34
CA MET A 256 3.98 -9.85 -8.90
C MET A 256 4.81 -9.15 -9.99
N LEU A 257 5.50 -9.92 -10.82
CA LEU A 257 6.35 -9.40 -11.90
C LEU A 257 5.55 -8.65 -12.99
N PRO A 258 4.53 -9.24 -13.64
CA PRO A 258 3.72 -8.52 -14.62
C PRO A 258 2.94 -7.39 -13.97
N TYR A 259 2.53 -7.53 -12.69
CA TYR A 259 1.84 -6.47 -11.99
C TYR A 259 2.74 -5.24 -11.84
N ALA A 260 3.96 -5.43 -11.31
CA ALA A 260 4.90 -4.33 -11.13
C ALA A 260 5.31 -3.74 -12.48
N GLY A 261 5.69 -4.58 -13.45
CA GLY A 261 6.14 -4.14 -14.78
C GLY A 261 5.08 -3.32 -15.51
N MET A 262 3.84 -3.81 -15.58
CA MET A 262 2.75 -3.07 -16.20
C MET A 262 2.37 -1.82 -15.43
N SER A 263 2.55 -1.80 -14.10
CA SER A 263 2.23 -0.63 -13.28
C SER A 263 3.20 0.49 -13.58
N PHE A 264 4.51 0.21 -13.66
CA PHE A 264 5.51 1.21 -14.03
C PHE A 264 5.31 1.68 -15.46
N LEU A 265 5.19 0.75 -16.41
CA LEU A 265 5.01 1.08 -17.82
C LEU A 265 3.77 1.95 -18.05
N THR A 266 2.64 1.57 -17.47
CA THR A 266 1.39 2.32 -17.62
C THR A 266 1.45 3.65 -16.90
N HIS A 267 1.98 3.70 -15.68
CA HIS A 267 2.11 4.95 -14.92
C HIS A 267 2.97 5.97 -15.66
N ASP A 268 4.09 5.52 -16.24
CA ASP A 268 4.99 6.38 -17.00
C ASP A 268 4.35 6.82 -18.32
N THR A 269 3.70 5.90 -19.05
CA THR A 269 3.02 6.20 -20.32
C THR A 269 1.86 7.18 -20.12
N VAL A 270 0.99 6.93 -19.14
CA VAL A 270 -0.13 7.82 -18.81
C VAL A 270 0.38 9.14 -18.25
N GLY A 271 1.42 9.12 -17.42
CA GLY A 271 2.07 10.33 -16.92
C GLY A 271 2.64 11.19 -18.05
N ASP A 272 3.28 10.58 -19.05
CA ASP A 272 3.84 11.29 -20.21
C ASP A 272 2.72 11.81 -21.14
N TRP A 273 1.62 11.07 -21.29
CA TRP A 273 0.42 11.55 -21.97
C TRP A 273 -0.21 12.77 -21.25
N LEU A 274 -0.30 12.74 -19.92
CA LEU A 274 -0.83 13.84 -19.13
C LEU A 274 0.07 15.10 -19.18
N ARG A 275 1.35 14.95 -19.54
CA ARG A 275 2.30 16.06 -19.74
C ARG A 275 2.29 16.61 -21.17
N HIS A 276 1.44 16.08 -22.06
CA HIS A 276 1.36 16.57 -23.44
C HIS A 276 0.91 18.04 -23.48
N SER A 277 1.44 18.79 -24.44
CA SER A 277 1.28 20.25 -24.59
C SER A 277 -0.17 20.74 -24.56
N SER A 278 -1.13 19.89 -24.90
CA SER A 278 -2.57 20.20 -24.93
C SER A 278 -3.22 20.17 -23.54
N ILE A 279 -2.66 19.45 -22.56
CA ILE A 279 -3.29 19.17 -21.26
C ILE A 279 -2.44 19.69 -20.08
N GLU A 280 -1.15 20.00 -20.32
CA GLU A 280 -0.17 20.47 -19.33
C GLU A 280 -0.70 21.57 -18.39
N LYS A 281 -1.51 22.50 -18.91
CA LYS A 281 -2.10 23.61 -18.14
C LYS A 281 -2.98 23.16 -16.96
N PHE A 282 -3.57 21.97 -17.02
CA PHE A 282 -4.49 21.44 -16.00
C PHE A 282 -3.87 20.31 -15.16
N THR A 283 -2.82 19.66 -15.68
CA THR A 283 -2.25 18.43 -15.10
C THR A 283 -0.88 18.63 -14.49
N THR A 284 -0.20 19.75 -14.74
CA THR A 284 1.12 20.04 -14.17
C THR A 284 1.06 21.23 -13.22
N ILE A 285 1.96 21.22 -12.22
CA ILE A 285 2.10 22.33 -11.29
C ILE A 285 2.96 23.41 -11.97
N PRO A 286 2.45 24.63 -12.18
CA PRO A 286 3.21 25.72 -12.79
C PRO A 286 4.46 26.05 -11.94
N ASN A 287 5.61 26.29 -12.60
CA ASN A 287 6.90 26.68 -11.98
C ASN A 287 7.59 25.65 -11.06
N SER A 288 7.16 24.39 -11.00
CA SER A 288 7.81 23.34 -10.18
C SER A 288 9.28 23.04 -10.55
N GLY A 289 9.77 23.56 -11.69
CA GLY A 289 11.16 23.44 -12.14
C GLY A 289 12.10 24.60 -11.79
N LYS A 290 11.64 25.69 -11.14
CA LYS A 290 12.47 26.90 -10.93
C LYS A 290 13.14 27.02 -9.56
N ASP A 291 12.76 26.20 -8.57
CA ASP A 291 13.28 26.30 -7.20
C ASP A 291 14.27 25.18 -6.85
N THR A 292 15.33 25.02 -7.63
CA THR A 292 16.53 24.29 -7.17
C THR A 292 17.69 25.27 -6.99
N PRO A 293 18.17 25.52 -5.77
CA PRO A 293 19.33 26.36 -5.54
C PRO A 293 20.55 25.80 -6.30
N HIS A 294 21.23 26.67 -7.03
CA HIS A 294 22.43 26.35 -7.80
C HIS A 294 23.46 25.57 -6.97
N GLY A 295 23.88 24.39 -7.43
CA GLY A 295 25.09 23.75 -6.88
C GLY A 295 25.19 22.23 -6.85
N GLN A 296 24.28 21.45 -7.44
CA GLN A 296 24.52 20.01 -7.61
C GLN A 296 24.14 19.53 -9.01
N GLU A 297 25.18 19.18 -9.78
CA GLU A 297 25.06 18.32 -10.96
C GLU A 297 24.20 17.10 -10.63
N GLN A 298 23.04 16.98 -11.27
CA GLN A 298 22.37 15.70 -11.41
C GLN A 298 21.67 15.63 -12.77
N SER A 299 22.38 14.99 -13.69
CA SER A 299 21.89 14.49 -14.96
C SER A 299 20.69 13.55 -14.73
N ARG A 300 19.46 14.07 -14.83
CA ARG A 300 18.22 13.32 -15.10
C ARG A 300 17.05 14.26 -15.38
N SER A 301 16.75 14.44 -16.66
CA SER A 301 15.43 14.80 -17.26
C SER A 301 14.51 15.69 -16.40
N HIS A 302 14.53 16.98 -16.71
CA HIS A 302 13.62 18.04 -16.27
C HIS A 302 12.17 17.73 -16.68
N ARG A 303 11.45 16.87 -15.94
CA ARG A 303 10.02 16.59 -16.14
C ARG A 303 9.18 17.41 -15.14
N PRO A 304 8.17 18.18 -15.58
CA PRO A 304 7.27 18.89 -14.68
C PRO A 304 6.50 17.90 -13.79
N GLN A 305 6.34 18.27 -12.51
CA GLN A 305 5.57 17.48 -11.53
C GLN A 305 4.08 17.55 -11.86
N LEU A 306 3.41 16.39 -11.83
CA LEU A 306 1.98 16.28 -12.04
C LEU A 306 1.23 16.81 -10.81
N THR A 307 0.02 17.31 -11.01
CA THR A 307 -0.90 17.63 -9.91
C THR A 307 -1.29 16.35 -9.17
N ALA A 308 -1.62 16.46 -7.89
CA ALA A 308 -2.01 15.30 -7.08
C ALA A 308 -3.19 14.51 -7.67
N SER A 309 -4.14 15.20 -8.33
CA SER A 309 -5.26 14.56 -9.04
C SER A 309 -4.81 13.81 -10.29
N ALA A 310 -3.87 14.37 -11.06
CA ALA A 310 -3.33 13.74 -12.26
C ALA A 310 -2.43 12.53 -11.91
N GLU A 311 -1.64 12.63 -10.85
CA GLU A 311 -0.85 11.50 -10.32
C GLU A 311 -1.76 10.38 -9.79
N LEU A 312 -2.81 10.73 -9.04
CA LEU A 312 -3.81 9.76 -8.57
C LEU A 312 -4.53 9.07 -9.73
N PHE A 313 -4.88 9.82 -10.78
CA PHE A 313 -5.50 9.27 -11.99
C PHE A 313 -4.56 8.32 -12.71
N SER A 314 -3.30 8.72 -12.95
CA SER A 314 -2.29 7.85 -13.56
C SER A 314 -2.09 6.57 -12.75
N GLY A 315 -1.96 6.70 -11.42
CA GLY A 315 -1.86 5.57 -10.51
C GLY A 315 -3.09 4.64 -10.55
N ALA A 316 -4.30 5.21 -10.65
CA ALA A 316 -5.53 4.42 -10.79
C ALA A 316 -5.58 3.64 -12.11
N VAL A 317 -5.28 4.29 -13.24
CA VAL A 317 -5.23 3.62 -14.56
C VAL A 317 -4.15 2.55 -14.58
N ALA A 318 -2.96 2.86 -14.07
CA ALA A 318 -1.86 1.90 -13.92
C ALA A 318 -2.28 0.68 -13.09
N GLY A 319 -2.96 0.90 -11.96
CA GLY A 319 -3.48 -0.17 -11.12
C GLY A 319 -4.49 -1.08 -11.86
N LEU A 320 -5.42 -0.50 -12.62
CA LEU A 320 -6.42 -1.25 -13.39
C LEU A 320 -5.77 -2.12 -14.47
N ILE A 321 -4.85 -1.56 -15.26
CA ILE A 321 -4.17 -2.28 -16.34
C ILE A 321 -3.27 -3.38 -15.75
N SER A 322 -2.49 -3.07 -14.72
CA SER A 322 -1.61 -4.04 -14.04
C SER A 322 -2.37 -5.20 -13.44
N GLN A 323 -3.52 -4.90 -12.81
CA GLN A 323 -4.40 -5.92 -12.27
C GLN A 323 -4.94 -6.80 -13.40
N THR A 324 -5.39 -6.23 -14.52
CA THR A 324 -5.89 -6.99 -15.68
C THR A 324 -4.83 -7.96 -16.21
N CYS A 325 -3.62 -7.48 -16.45
CA CYS A 325 -2.53 -8.28 -17.01
C CYS A 325 -2.11 -9.43 -16.08
N SER A 326 -2.15 -9.21 -14.77
CA SER A 326 -1.73 -10.21 -13.77
C SER A 326 -2.87 -11.12 -13.31
N TYR A 327 -4.10 -10.83 -13.74
CA TYR A 327 -5.31 -11.48 -13.26
C TYR A 327 -5.37 -12.99 -13.53
N PRO A 328 -4.90 -13.53 -14.69
CA PRO A 328 -4.89 -14.97 -14.91
C PRO A 328 -4.12 -15.75 -13.83
N LEU A 329 -2.98 -15.22 -13.39
CA LEU A 329 -2.17 -15.80 -12.31
C LEU A 329 -2.85 -15.66 -10.95
N GLU A 330 -3.63 -14.58 -10.75
CA GLU A 330 -4.47 -14.42 -9.56
C GLU A 330 -5.55 -15.51 -9.48
N VAL A 331 -6.23 -15.82 -10.58
CA VAL A 331 -7.26 -16.87 -10.62
C VAL A 331 -6.64 -18.25 -10.42
N ILE A 332 -5.52 -18.56 -11.10
CA ILE A 332 -4.79 -19.83 -10.93
C ILE A 332 -4.38 -20.01 -9.46
N ARG A 333 -3.77 -18.97 -8.86
CA ARG A 333 -3.41 -18.96 -7.44
C ARG A 333 -4.61 -19.34 -6.56
N ARG A 334 -5.76 -18.69 -6.77
CA ARG A 334 -6.95 -18.89 -5.92
C ARG A 334 -7.49 -20.31 -6.05
N ARG A 335 -7.50 -20.88 -7.25
CA ARG A 335 -7.87 -22.29 -7.45
C ARG A 335 -6.90 -23.26 -6.79
N MET A 336 -5.59 -23.03 -6.89
CA MET A 336 -4.59 -23.86 -6.20
C MET A 336 -4.71 -23.79 -4.67
N GLN A 337 -5.08 -22.64 -4.12
CA GLN A 337 -5.29 -22.44 -2.68
C GLN A 337 -6.44 -23.29 -2.11
N VAL A 338 -7.46 -23.58 -2.94
CA VAL A 338 -8.61 -24.42 -2.57
C VAL A 338 -8.54 -25.84 -3.14
N GLY A 339 -7.52 -26.19 -3.95
CA GLY A 339 -7.45 -27.50 -4.61
C GLY A 339 -7.57 -28.68 -3.63
N GLY A 340 -7.10 -28.49 -2.40
CA GLY A 340 -7.20 -29.45 -1.31
C GLY A 340 -8.60 -29.75 -0.77
N VAL A 341 -9.58 -28.89 -1.05
CA VAL A 341 -10.96 -29.04 -0.58
C VAL A 341 -11.97 -29.29 -1.69
N VAL A 342 -11.56 -29.14 -2.97
CA VAL A 342 -12.45 -29.25 -4.16
C VAL A 342 -12.13 -30.47 -5.02
N GLY A 343 -11.09 -31.24 -4.69
CA GLY A 343 -10.71 -32.44 -5.43
C GLY A 343 -10.06 -33.49 -4.54
N ASP A 344 -9.33 -34.40 -5.16
CA ASP A 344 -8.81 -35.65 -4.57
C ASP A 344 -7.63 -35.42 -3.58
N GLY A 345 -7.43 -34.18 -3.12
CA GLY A 345 -6.29 -33.77 -2.30
C GLY A 345 -4.98 -33.58 -3.07
N HIS A 346 -5.00 -33.76 -4.40
CA HIS A 346 -3.81 -33.62 -5.27
C HIS A 346 -3.36 -32.15 -5.39
N VAL A 347 -2.04 -31.93 -5.32
CA VAL A 347 -1.43 -30.61 -5.48
C VAL A 347 -1.38 -30.27 -6.97
N LEU A 348 -2.37 -29.51 -7.43
CA LEU A 348 -2.43 -29.07 -8.83
C LEU A 348 -1.24 -28.16 -9.15
N SER A 349 -0.56 -28.45 -10.25
CA SER A 349 0.43 -27.55 -10.84
C SER A 349 -0.24 -26.32 -11.49
N ILE A 350 0.56 -25.29 -11.79
CA ILE A 350 0.09 -24.09 -12.51
C ILE A 350 -0.50 -24.48 -13.87
N ARG A 351 0.17 -25.39 -14.60
CA ARG A 351 -0.24 -25.83 -15.93
C ARG A 351 -1.55 -26.59 -15.89
N GLU A 352 -1.67 -27.57 -15.00
CA GLU A 352 -2.91 -28.36 -14.85
C GLU A 352 -4.08 -27.47 -14.43
N THR A 353 -3.84 -26.53 -13.51
CA THR A 353 -4.87 -25.57 -13.09
C THR A 353 -5.31 -24.68 -14.25
N ALA A 354 -4.37 -24.17 -15.05
CA ALA A 354 -4.66 -23.36 -16.22
C ALA A 354 -5.45 -24.15 -17.28
N GLN A 355 -5.03 -25.39 -17.58
CA GLN A 355 -5.75 -26.27 -18.50
C GLN A 355 -7.17 -26.54 -18.01
N LYS A 356 -7.34 -26.84 -16.71
CA LYS A 356 -8.67 -27.05 -16.12
C LYS A 356 -9.56 -25.82 -16.23
N ILE A 357 -9.03 -24.61 -15.98
CA ILE A 357 -9.78 -23.35 -16.18
C ILE A 357 -10.21 -23.20 -17.63
N PHE A 358 -9.29 -23.44 -18.57
CA PHE A 358 -9.56 -23.27 -20.00
C PHE A 358 -10.59 -24.29 -20.50
N LEU A 359 -10.53 -25.55 -20.04
CA LEU A 359 -11.51 -26.57 -20.40
C LEU A 359 -12.90 -26.30 -19.81
N GLU A 360 -12.99 -25.77 -18.58
CA GLU A 360 -14.28 -25.50 -17.94
C GLU A 360 -14.98 -24.25 -18.47
N ARG A 361 -14.23 -23.18 -18.78
CA ARG A 361 -14.80 -21.84 -19.07
C ARG A 361 -14.11 -21.08 -20.20
N GLY A 362 -13.18 -21.72 -20.90
CA GLY A 362 -12.34 -21.07 -21.90
C GLY A 362 -11.56 -19.90 -21.33
N PHE A 363 -11.25 -18.92 -22.19
CA PHE A 363 -10.47 -17.74 -21.83
C PHE A 363 -11.15 -16.87 -20.76
N LYS A 364 -12.49 -16.78 -20.76
CA LYS A 364 -13.26 -16.00 -19.78
C LYS A 364 -13.06 -16.51 -18.35
N GLY A 365 -12.74 -17.80 -18.18
CA GLY A 365 -12.44 -18.41 -16.88
C GLY A 365 -11.30 -17.72 -16.12
N PHE A 366 -10.29 -17.21 -16.83
CA PHE A 366 -9.17 -16.51 -16.24
C PHE A 366 -9.50 -15.11 -15.72
N PHE A 367 -10.66 -14.54 -16.10
CA PHE A 367 -11.09 -13.18 -15.75
C PHE A 367 -12.30 -13.12 -14.83
N VAL A 368 -12.69 -14.28 -14.28
CA VAL A 368 -13.82 -14.39 -13.35
C VAL A 368 -13.57 -13.55 -12.09
N GLY A 369 -14.50 -12.64 -11.79
CA GLY A 369 -14.45 -11.76 -10.61
C GLY A 369 -13.59 -10.49 -10.76
N LEU A 370 -13.03 -10.21 -11.95
CA LEU A 370 -12.19 -9.03 -12.19
C LEU A 370 -12.95 -7.73 -11.90
N THR A 371 -14.22 -7.68 -12.31
CA THR A 371 -15.15 -6.57 -12.06
C THR A 371 -15.32 -6.24 -10.58
N ILE A 372 -15.36 -7.26 -9.71
CA ILE A 372 -15.40 -7.08 -8.25
C ILE A 372 -14.12 -6.42 -7.75
N GLY A 373 -13.00 -6.76 -8.38
CA GLY A 373 -11.72 -6.10 -8.17
C GLY A 373 -11.79 -4.59 -8.40
N TYR A 374 -12.45 -4.14 -9.47
CA TYR A 374 -12.58 -2.70 -9.77
C TYR A 374 -13.57 -1.99 -8.85
N MET A 375 -14.75 -2.58 -8.63
CA MET A 375 -15.78 -2.01 -7.77
C MET A 375 -15.27 -1.64 -6.38
N LYS A 376 -14.46 -2.52 -5.79
CA LYS A 376 -14.04 -2.36 -4.40
C LYS A 376 -12.93 -1.33 -4.20
N VAL A 377 -12.21 -0.92 -5.26
CA VAL A 377 -11.07 -0.01 -5.12
C VAL A 377 -11.50 1.34 -4.56
N ILE A 378 -12.54 1.94 -5.13
CA ILE A 378 -13.06 3.26 -4.73
C ILE A 378 -13.44 3.29 -3.24
N PRO A 379 -14.37 2.44 -2.73
CA PRO A 379 -14.75 2.47 -1.33
C PRO A 379 -13.59 2.10 -0.40
N MET A 380 -12.73 1.15 -0.79
CA MET A 380 -11.55 0.78 0.02
C MET A 380 -10.61 1.97 0.20
N VAL A 381 -10.27 2.66 -0.88
CA VAL A 381 -9.34 3.80 -0.86
C VAL A 381 -9.97 4.97 -0.10
N ALA A 382 -11.23 5.32 -0.39
CA ALA A 382 -11.94 6.40 0.28
C ALA A 382 -12.01 6.19 1.80
N THR A 383 -12.38 4.99 2.26
CA THR A 383 -12.42 4.67 3.69
C THR A 383 -11.03 4.68 4.31
N SER A 384 -10.01 4.15 3.62
CA SER A 384 -8.64 4.16 4.15
C SER A 384 -8.13 5.59 4.36
N PHE A 385 -8.31 6.48 3.39
CA PHE A 385 -7.90 7.87 3.54
C PHE A 385 -8.68 8.58 4.65
N PHE A 386 -10.01 8.44 4.67
CA PHE A 386 -10.84 9.06 5.68
C PHE A 386 -10.43 8.64 7.11
N VAL A 387 -10.27 7.34 7.34
CA VAL A 387 -9.91 6.81 8.67
C VAL A 387 -8.47 7.17 9.02
N TYR A 388 -7.56 7.20 8.05
CA TYR A 388 -6.17 7.61 8.30
C TYR A 388 -6.08 9.09 8.69
N GLU A 389 -6.73 9.99 7.95
CA GLU A 389 -6.75 11.42 8.26
C GLU A 389 -7.40 11.70 9.62
N ARG A 390 -8.51 11.02 9.92
CA ARG A 390 -9.17 11.14 11.24
C ARG A 390 -8.33 10.54 12.36
N GLY A 391 -7.63 9.43 12.08
CA GLY A 391 -6.73 8.77 13.02
C GLY A 391 -5.52 9.63 13.37
N LYS A 392 -4.94 10.34 12.40
CA LYS A 392 -3.88 11.33 12.65
C LYS A 392 -4.34 12.44 13.59
N TRP A 393 -5.52 13.00 13.32
CA TRP A 393 -6.17 13.99 14.19
C TRP A 393 -6.38 13.47 15.62
N TRP A 394 -6.87 12.24 15.78
CA TRP A 394 -7.11 11.65 17.09
C TRP A 394 -5.82 11.34 17.87
N LEU A 395 -4.77 10.94 17.17
CA LEU A 395 -3.46 10.64 17.76
C LEU A 395 -2.56 11.87 17.92
N GLY A 396 -3.02 13.04 17.47
CA GLY A 396 -2.31 14.32 17.59
C GLY A 396 -1.05 14.41 16.72
N ILE A 397 -1.06 13.79 15.53
CA ILE A 397 0.08 13.73 14.60
C ILE A 397 -0.21 14.29 13.21
#